data_AF-A0A496ADL4-F1
#
_entry.id   AF-A0A496ADL4-F1
#
_cell.length_a   1.000
_cell.length_b   1.000
_cell.length_c   1.000
_cell.angle_alpha   90.00
_cell.angle_beta   90.00
_cell.angle_gamma   90.00
#
_symmetry.space_group_name_H-M   'P 1'
#
loop_
_entity.id
_entity.type
_entity.pdbx_description
1 polymer ?
#
loop_
_entity_poly.entity_id
_entity_poly.type
_entity_poly.pdbx_seq_one_letter_code
_entity_poly.pdbx_strand_id
1 'polypeptide(L)'
;MTYFFRSLQVCVILFLFIATPPLFSDIYRIKKGDTLLIAVIGQPEYTHSVQVREDGRINYFGGEFDVAGATVTQVNHLIREFLVQDNHVSNPVVMVSLVLQKNGIFVGGAVKTPGRYVISPETDIDLYRAIALAGGMAENADRQGVQLIRTDRTQKVETFDLSINRPYPDVRVNINDLVYIMPLGVVEIQGEVKNPGKLFVRGEISIEQALARAGGHDREADLTAVVKVGKDGKLSEFNLSEQFWKSPPTGESPPSLSDGDVLFVPNVFKIEPIYVTGYVRNPGAQRVRGPLNLRQAVALAGGFETSANREEVRIHRHDGATIETSFAFNPAEGQPRQTLLYPGDILEVKKKFQVNWSLVSTLAYIVISGVGIIIQLTR
;
A
#
# COMPACT_ATOMS: atom_id res chain seq x y z
N MET A 1 -42.05 -83.78 -39.08
CA MET A 1 -42.12 -82.48 -38.39
C MET A 1 -40.71 -81.92 -38.30
N THR A 2 -40.15 -81.51 -39.45
CA THR A 2 -38.69 -81.35 -39.63
C THR A 2 -38.36 -80.30 -40.69
N TYR A 3 -39.10 -79.17 -40.71
CA TYR A 3 -38.85 -78.05 -41.62
C TYR A 3 -39.12 -76.68 -40.96
N PHE A 4 -38.76 -76.51 -39.68
CA PHE A 4 -39.00 -75.23 -38.98
C PHE A 4 -37.73 -74.58 -38.38
N PHE A 5 -36.54 -75.15 -38.59
CA PHE A 5 -35.32 -74.71 -37.87
C PHE A 5 -34.17 -74.21 -38.77
N ARG A 6 -34.41 -73.92 -40.06
CA ARG A 6 -33.39 -73.40 -40.98
C ARG A 6 -33.59 -71.95 -41.46
N SER A 7 -34.70 -71.30 -41.10
CA SER A 7 -35.02 -69.93 -41.54
C SER A 7 -34.69 -68.83 -40.53
N LEU A 8 -34.28 -69.16 -39.30
CA LEU A 8 -34.02 -68.15 -38.26
C LEU A 8 -32.56 -67.67 -38.21
N GLN A 9 -31.61 -68.39 -38.82
CA GLN A 9 -30.19 -68.01 -38.84
C GLN A 9 -29.78 -67.06 -39.98
N VAL A 10 -30.67 -66.76 -40.92
CA VAL A 10 -30.38 -65.83 -42.04
C VAL A 10 -30.90 -64.40 -41.75
N CYS A 11 -31.90 -64.23 -40.88
CA CYS A 11 -32.43 -62.91 -40.54
C CYS A 11 -31.63 -62.13 -39.49
N VAL A 12 -30.74 -62.77 -38.73
CA VAL A 12 -29.96 -62.10 -37.66
C VAL A 12 -28.63 -61.53 -38.16
N ILE A 13 -28.17 -61.93 -39.36
CA ILE A 13 -26.96 -61.39 -40.00
C ILE A 13 -27.28 -60.23 -40.97
N LEU A 14 -28.56 -60.00 -41.30
CA LEU A 14 -29.00 -58.93 -42.22
C LEU A 14 -29.55 -57.67 -41.54
N PHE A 15 -29.47 -57.56 -40.20
CA PHE A 15 -29.90 -56.39 -39.45
C PHE A 15 -28.78 -55.76 -38.60
N LEU A 16 -27.53 -56.01 -38.98
CA LEU A 16 -26.32 -55.43 -38.39
C LEU A 16 -25.57 -54.56 -39.41
N PHE A 17 -26.31 -53.92 -40.33
CA PHE A 17 -25.89 -52.62 -40.86
C PHE A 17 -26.11 -51.62 -39.73
N ILE A 18 -25.10 -51.51 -38.87
CA ILE A 18 -24.99 -50.43 -37.90
C ILE A 18 -25.13 -49.15 -38.72
N ALA A 19 -26.26 -48.48 -38.58
CA ALA A 19 -26.39 -47.08 -38.90
C ALA A 19 -25.40 -46.37 -37.97
N THR A 20 -24.15 -46.24 -38.43
CA THR A 20 -23.23 -45.29 -37.85
C THR A 20 -23.91 -43.95 -38.03
N PRO A 21 -24.38 -43.27 -36.97
CA PRO A 21 -24.76 -41.88 -37.15
C PRO A 21 -23.53 -41.21 -37.76
N PRO A 22 -23.67 -40.44 -38.86
CA PRO A 22 -22.55 -39.66 -39.33
C PRO A 22 -22.05 -38.87 -38.13
N LEU A 23 -20.78 -39.06 -37.78
CA LEU A 23 -20.07 -38.16 -36.89
C LEU A 23 -20.16 -36.79 -37.57
N PHE A 24 -21.19 -36.02 -37.23
CA PHE A 24 -21.22 -34.60 -37.50
C PHE A 24 -20.13 -34.00 -36.62
N SER A 25 -18.90 -33.98 -37.12
CA SER A 25 -17.95 -32.99 -36.65
C SER A 25 -18.58 -31.65 -36.96
N ASP A 26 -18.78 -30.80 -35.95
CA ASP A 26 -19.15 -29.41 -36.16
C ASP A 26 -17.99 -28.71 -36.87
N ILE A 27 -17.96 -28.85 -38.20
CA ILE A 27 -17.02 -28.13 -39.04
C ILE A 27 -17.43 -26.67 -38.94
N TYR A 28 -16.54 -25.85 -38.38
CA TYR A 28 -16.79 -24.42 -38.22
C TYR A 28 -17.19 -23.81 -39.57
N ARG A 29 -18.35 -23.16 -39.56
CA ARG A 29 -18.87 -22.40 -40.70
C ARG A 29 -18.64 -20.93 -40.43
N ILE A 30 -18.04 -20.27 -41.40
CA ILE A 30 -17.68 -18.86 -41.35
C ILE A 30 -18.94 -18.02 -41.13
N LYS A 31 -18.87 -17.11 -40.17
CA LYS A 31 -19.94 -16.18 -39.80
C LYS A 31 -19.61 -14.76 -40.27
N LYS A 32 -20.64 -13.93 -40.34
CA LYS A 32 -20.49 -12.48 -40.57
C LYS A 32 -19.64 -11.87 -39.45
N GLY A 33 -18.74 -10.96 -39.79
CA GLY A 33 -17.81 -10.32 -38.86
C GLY A 33 -16.50 -11.09 -38.63
N ASP A 34 -16.41 -12.36 -39.04
CA ASP A 34 -15.17 -13.13 -38.97
C ASP A 34 -14.06 -12.45 -39.78
N THR A 35 -12.82 -12.62 -39.33
CA THR A 35 -11.64 -12.19 -40.11
C THR A 35 -10.93 -13.44 -40.61
N LEU A 36 -10.70 -13.50 -41.92
CA LEU A 36 -9.96 -14.57 -42.57
C LEU A 36 -8.58 -14.06 -42.96
N LEU A 37 -7.54 -14.78 -42.56
CA LEU A 37 -6.21 -14.61 -43.14
C LEU A 37 -6.10 -15.57 -44.33
N ILE A 38 -5.97 -15.00 -45.51
CA ILE A 38 -5.72 -15.71 -46.77
C ILE A 38 -4.24 -15.52 -47.07
N ALA A 39 -3.47 -16.60 -46.99
CA ALA A 39 -2.04 -16.61 -47.30
C ALA A 39 -1.78 -17.41 -48.57
N VAL A 40 -1.01 -16.85 -49.49
CA VAL A 40 -0.55 -17.54 -50.71
C VAL A 40 0.94 -17.81 -50.56
N ILE A 41 1.30 -19.08 -50.38
CA ILE A 41 2.68 -19.46 -50.07
C ILE A 41 3.59 -19.10 -51.24
N GLY A 42 4.67 -18.38 -50.94
CA GLY A 42 5.64 -17.90 -51.93
C GLY A 42 5.22 -16.62 -52.66
N GLN A 43 4.02 -16.09 -52.39
CA GLN A 43 3.49 -14.86 -53.02
C GLN A 43 2.92 -13.91 -51.94
N PRO A 44 3.77 -13.22 -51.18
CA PRO A 44 3.33 -12.35 -50.08
C PRO A 44 2.41 -11.21 -50.53
N GLU A 45 2.52 -10.76 -51.77
CA GLU A 45 1.67 -9.72 -52.35
C GLU A 45 0.19 -10.13 -52.41
N TYR A 46 -0.12 -11.43 -52.40
CA TYR A 46 -1.49 -11.96 -52.33
C TYR A 46 -1.91 -12.38 -50.92
N THR A 47 -1.05 -12.23 -49.90
CA THR A 47 -1.39 -12.58 -48.52
C THR A 47 -2.09 -11.41 -47.83
N HIS A 48 -3.38 -11.55 -47.50
CA HIS A 48 -4.19 -10.47 -46.91
C HIS A 48 -5.14 -10.99 -45.82
N SER A 49 -5.42 -10.12 -44.85
CA SER A 49 -6.47 -10.31 -43.85
C SER A 49 -7.74 -9.60 -44.33
N VAL A 50 -8.84 -10.35 -44.46
CA VAL A 50 -10.12 -9.84 -44.98
C VAL A 50 -11.24 -10.11 -43.97
N GLN A 51 -12.12 -9.13 -43.75
CA GLN A 51 -13.26 -9.27 -42.85
C GLN A 51 -14.52 -9.64 -43.64
N VAL A 52 -15.28 -10.62 -43.14
CA VAL A 52 -16.59 -11.00 -43.67
C VAL A 52 -17.58 -9.89 -43.35
N ARG A 53 -18.10 -9.25 -44.38
CA ARG A 53 -19.05 -8.13 -44.25
C ARG A 53 -20.44 -8.62 -43.80
N GLU A 54 -21.30 -7.67 -43.45
CA GLU A 54 -22.70 -7.93 -43.05
C GLU A 54 -23.55 -8.61 -44.12
N ASP A 55 -23.19 -8.47 -45.40
CA ASP A 55 -23.83 -9.17 -46.51
C ASP A 55 -23.28 -10.59 -46.73
N GLY A 56 -22.37 -11.06 -45.87
CA GLY A 56 -21.79 -12.41 -45.92
C GLY A 56 -20.62 -12.58 -46.89
N ARG A 57 -20.23 -11.49 -47.58
CA ARG A 57 -19.17 -11.50 -48.59
C ARG A 57 -17.84 -10.96 -48.06
N ILE A 58 -16.76 -11.34 -48.73
CA ILE A 58 -15.44 -10.72 -48.60
C ILE A 58 -15.02 -10.09 -49.92
N ASN A 59 -14.26 -9.00 -49.84
CA ASN A 59 -13.53 -8.47 -50.98
C ASN A 59 -12.07 -8.93 -50.90
N TYR A 60 -11.57 -9.56 -51.95
CA TYR A 60 -10.18 -10.01 -52.03
C TYR A 60 -9.66 -9.73 -53.44
N PHE A 61 -8.70 -8.80 -53.56
CA PHE A 61 -8.11 -8.35 -54.83
C PHE A 61 -9.14 -7.94 -55.90
N GLY A 62 -10.19 -7.23 -55.50
CA GLY A 62 -11.23 -6.77 -56.43
C GLY A 62 -12.28 -7.84 -56.78
N GLY A 63 -12.06 -9.10 -56.39
CA GLY A 63 -13.07 -10.15 -56.40
C GLY A 63 -13.99 -10.07 -55.18
N GLU A 64 -15.26 -10.45 -55.36
CA GLU A 64 -16.26 -10.53 -54.30
C GLU A 64 -16.67 -12.00 -54.12
N PHE A 65 -16.51 -12.54 -52.91
CA PHE A 65 -16.76 -13.95 -52.62
C PHE A 65 -17.77 -14.09 -51.49
N ASP A 66 -18.82 -14.88 -51.72
CA ASP A 66 -19.75 -15.27 -50.66
C ASP A 66 -19.13 -16.39 -49.82
N VAL A 67 -18.91 -16.10 -48.54
CA VAL A 67 -18.18 -16.98 -47.63
C VAL A 67 -18.97 -17.29 -46.37
N ALA A 68 -20.10 -16.62 -46.13
CA ALA A 68 -20.94 -16.91 -44.98
C ALA A 68 -21.56 -18.30 -45.08
N GLY A 69 -21.44 -19.10 -44.02
CA GLY A 69 -21.89 -20.49 -43.99
C GLY A 69 -20.93 -21.49 -44.66
N ALA A 70 -19.91 -21.00 -45.37
CA ALA A 70 -18.86 -21.82 -45.96
C ALA A 70 -17.82 -22.25 -44.91
N THR A 71 -17.11 -23.32 -45.21
CA THR A 71 -15.95 -23.78 -44.42
C THR A 71 -14.67 -23.13 -44.94
N VAL A 72 -13.62 -23.03 -44.11
CA VAL A 72 -12.31 -22.51 -44.55
C VAL A 72 -11.74 -23.26 -45.76
N THR A 73 -12.03 -24.56 -45.87
CA THR A 73 -11.63 -25.39 -47.02
C THR A 73 -12.36 -25.01 -48.30
N GLN A 74 -13.65 -24.68 -48.20
CA GLN A 74 -14.42 -24.22 -49.36
C GLN A 74 -13.94 -22.85 -49.82
N VAL A 75 -13.66 -21.94 -48.89
CA VAL A 75 -13.11 -20.62 -49.23
C VAL A 75 -11.72 -20.76 -49.86
N ASN A 76 -10.89 -21.67 -49.36
CA ASN A 76 -9.59 -21.97 -49.97
C ASN A 76 -9.72 -22.34 -51.45
N HIS A 77 -10.66 -23.24 -51.79
CA HIS A 77 -10.92 -23.65 -53.16
C HIS A 77 -11.36 -22.46 -54.04
N LEU A 78 -12.32 -21.66 -53.56
CA LEU A 78 -12.84 -20.50 -54.28
C LEU A 78 -11.73 -19.49 -54.61
N ILE A 79 -10.88 -19.17 -53.63
CA ILE A 79 -9.78 -18.22 -53.82
C ILE A 79 -8.71 -18.81 -54.75
N ARG A 80 -8.43 -20.11 -54.64
CA ARG A 80 -7.47 -20.79 -55.53
C ARG A 80 -7.92 -20.72 -57.00
N GLU A 81 -9.20 -20.98 -57.26
CA GLU A 81 -9.77 -20.91 -58.61
C GLU A 81 -9.70 -19.49 -59.17
N PHE A 82 -10.06 -18.49 -58.38
CA PHE A 82 -9.97 -17.09 -58.77
C PHE A 82 -8.55 -16.67 -59.17
N LEU A 83 -7.54 -17.01 -58.36
CA LEU A 83 -6.15 -16.65 -58.65
C LEU A 83 -5.62 -17.28 -59.95
N VAL A 84 -6.12 -18.46 -60.34
CA VAL A 84 -5.76 -19.12 -61.60
C VAL A 84 -6.53 -18.51 -62.77
N GLN A 85 -7.84 -18.27 -62.63
CA GLN A 85 -8.71 -17.78 -63.71
C GLN A 85 -8.36 -16.36 -64.15
N ASP A 86 -8.08 -15.47 -63.20
CA ASP A 86 -7.71 -14.08 -63.50
C ASP A 86 -6.21 -13.93 -63.83
N ASN A 87 -5.51 -15.06 -64.04
CA ASN A 87 -4.11 -15.14 -64.43
C ASN A 87 -3.17 -14.40 -63.44
N HIS A 88 -3.54 -14.39 -62.16
CA HIS A 88 -2.73 -13.81 -61.08
C HIS A 88 -1.58 -14.75 -60.68
N VAL A 89 -1.87 -16.04 -60.45
CA VAL A 89 -0.88 -17.05 -60.03
C VAL A 89 -1.20 -18.40 -60.68
N SER A 90 -0.23 -19.00 -61.38
CA SER A 90 -0.48 -20.23 -62.16
C SER A 90 -0.65 -21.50 -61.31
N ASN A 91 -0.03 -21.60 -60.13
CA ASN A 91 -0.20 -22.72 -59.21
C ASN A 91 -0.17 -22.26 -57.74
N PRO A 92 -1.22 -21.59 -57.27
CA PRO A 92 -1.23 -21.01 -55.93
C PRO A 92 -1.42 -22.10 -54.87
N VAL A 93 -0.57 -22.08 -53.83
CA VAL A 93 -0.80 -22.82 -52.59
C VAL A 93 -1.44 -21.85 -51.61
N VAL A 94 -2.76 -21.91 -51.53
CA VAL A 94 -3.56 -21.03 -50.66
C VAL A 94 -3.73 -21.70 -49.30
N MET A 95 -3.62 -20.93 -48.23
CA MET A 95 -4.00 -21.29 -46.88
C MET A 95 -5.01 -20.27 -46.37
N VAL A 96 -6.15 -20.74 -45.88
CA VAL A 96 -7.17 -19.89 -45.28
C VAL A 96 -7.28 -20.28 -43.82
N SER A 97 -7.12 -19.30 -42.94
CA SER A 97 -7.25 -19.49 -41.50
C SER A 97 -8.18 -18.43 -40.92
N LEU A 98 -8.97 -18.81 -39.93
CA LEU A 98 -9.77 -17.87 -39.16
C LEU A 98 -8.83 -17.11 -38.21
N VAL A 99 -8.73 -15.79 -38.41
CA VAL A 99 -8.13 -14.90 -37.42
C VAL A 99 -9.21 -14.62 -36.40
N LEU A 100 -9.14 -15.33 -35.28
CA LEU A 100 -9.89 -14.95 -34.09
C LEU A 100 -9.33 -13.60 -33.63
N GLN A 101 -9.97 -12.51 -34.04
CA GLN A 101 -9.86 -11.28 -33.26
C GLN A 101 -10.25 -11.68 -31.85
N LYS A 102 -9.31 -11.59 -30.90
CA LYS A 102 -9.56 -11.95 -29.51
C LYS A 102 -10.46 -10.87 -28.90
N ASN A 103 -11.70 -10.79 -29.38
CA ASN A 103 -12.73 -9.91 -28.87
C ASN A 103 -12.86 -10.20 -27.39
N GLY A 104 -12.68 -9.16 -26.60
CA GLY A 104 -12.44 -9.33 -25.18
C GLY A 104 -12.57 -8.01 -24.48
N ILE A 105 -12.76 -8.11 -23.18
CA ILE A 105 -12.74 -6.98 -22.27
C ILE A 105 -11.37 -6.89 -21.63
N PHE A 106 -10.96 -5.69 -21.24
CA PHE A 106 -9.80 -5.50 -20.41
C PHE A 106 -10.26 -5.27 -18.98
N VAL A 107 -9.73 -6.04 -18.05
CA VAL A 107 -9.98 -5.83 -16.62
C VAL A 107 -8.65 -5.51 -15.96
N GLY A 108 -8.53 -4.31 -15.38
CA GLY A 108 -7.27 -3.76 -14.91
C GLY A 108 -7.38 -3.08 -13.54
N GLY A 109 -6.22 -2.74 -12.99
CA GLY A 109 -6.09 -2.13 -11.67
C GLY A 109 -6.08 -3.15 -10.54
N ALA A 110 -6.77 -2.85 -9.44
CA ALA A 110 -6.79 -3.63 -8.20
C ALA A 110 -7.72 -4.85 -8.27
N VAL A 111 -7.38 -5.79 -9.15
CA VAL A 111 -7.99 -7.12 -9.28
C VAL A 111 -6.93 -8.21 -9.09
N LYS A 112 -7.35 -9.46 -8.81
CA LYS A 112 -6.37 -10.53 -8.55
C LYS A 112 -5.57 -10.92 -9.80
N THR A 113 -6.22 -10.98 -10.95
CA THR A 113 -5.57 -11.27 -12.24
C THR A 113 -5.93 -10.19 -13.27
N PRO A 114 -5.16 -9.10 -13.36
CA PRO A 114 -5.36 -8.11 -14.42
C PRO A 114 -5.06 -8.70 -15.80
N GLY A 115 -5.82 -8.33 -16.82
CA GLY A 115 -5.55 -8.81 -18.18
C GLY A 115 -6.71 -8.65 -19.16
N ARG A 116 -6.51 -9.22 -20.34
CA ARG A 116 -7.54 -9.32 -21.38
C ARG A 116 -8.30 -10.63 -21.24
N TYR A 117 -9.62 -10.54 -21.19
CA TYR A 117 -10.52 -11.68 -21.09
C TYR A 117 -11.31 -11.78 -22.37
N VAL A 118 -11.13 -12.90 -23.10
CA VAL A 118 -11.85 -13.15 -24.34
C VAL A 118 -13.32 -13.41 -24.00
N ILE A 119 -14.21 -12.68 -24.66
CA ILE A 119 -15.66 -12.82 -24.49
C ILE A 119 -16.29 -13.06 -25.84
N SER A 120 -17.25 -13.98 -25.90
CA SER A 120 -18.01 -14.22 -27.14
C SER A 120 -19.02 -13.09 -27.33
N PRO A 121 -19.24 -12.60 -28.57
CA PRO A 121 -20.26 -11.58 -28.87
C PRO A 121 -21.68 -11.99 -28.46
N GLU A 122 -21.93 -13.30 -28.39
CA GLU A 122 -23.24 -13.88 -28.03
C GLU A 122 -23.41 -14.06 -26.52
N THR A 123 -22.36 -13.84 -25.71
CA THR A 123 -22.40 -14.01 -24.25
C THR A 123 -22.65 -12.68 -23.55
N ASP A 124 -23.79 -12.58 -22.87
CA ASP A 124 -24.11 -11.42 -22.05
C ASP A 124 -23.28 -11.43 -20.76
N ILE A 125 -22.38 -10.46 -20.63
CA ILE A 125 -21.47 -10.30 -19.49
C ILE A 125 -21.71 -8.93 -18.86
N ASP A 126 -22.18 -8.97 -17.61
CA ASP A 126 -22.28 -7.81 -16.76
C ASP A 126 -20.94 -7.45 -16.11
N LEU A 127 -20.87 -6.24 -15.52
CA LEU A 127 -19.70 -5.71 -14.85
C LEU A 127 -19.21 -6.62 -13.70
N TYR A 128 -20.12 -7.28 -13.00
CA TYR A 128 -19.76 -8.16 -11.90
C TYR A 128 -19.04 -9.43 -12.38
N ARG A 129 -19.60 -10.10 -13.40
CA ARG A 129 -19.02 -11.27 -14.06
C ARG A 129 -17.68 -10.93 -14.69
N ALA A 130 -17.54 -9.75 -15.30
CA ALA A 130 -16.26 -9.26 -15.81
C ALA A 130 -15.18 -9.24 -14.72
N ILE A 131 -15.49 -8.69 -13.54
CA ILE A 131 -14.55 -8.64 -12.40
C ILE A 131 -14.31 -10.06 -11.82
N ALA A 132 -15.33 -10.92 -11.82
CA ALA A 132 -15.20 -12.30 -11.39
C ALA A 132 -14.25 -13.12 -12.28
N LEU A 133 -14.26 -12.89 -13.61
CA LEU A 133 -13.29 -13.49 -14.54
C LEU A 133 -11.85 -13.11 -14.19
N ALA A 134 -11.64 -11.91 -13.62
CA ALA A 134 -10.35 -11.43 -13.12
C ALA A 134 -10.01 -11.93 -11.70
N GLY A 135 -10.68 -12.98 -11.21
CA GLY A 135 -10.48 -13.56 -9.88
C GLY A 135 -11.10 -12.75 -8.74
N GLY A 136 -11.88 -11.72 -9.07
CA GLY A 136 -12.43 -10.76 -8.12
C GLY A 136 -11.49 -9.59 -7.83
N MET A 137 -11.99 -8.64 -7.04
CA MET A 137 -11.23 -7.48 -6.59
C MET A 137 -10.11 -7.88 -5.61
N ALA A 138 -9.02 -7.11 -5.63
CA ALA A 138 -7.97 -7.19 -4.61
C ALA A 138 -8.46 -6.63 -3.25
N GLU A 139 -7.69 -6.87 -2.19
CA GLU A 139 -8.05 -6.39 -0.84
C GLU A 139 -8.03 -4.85 -0.74
N ASN A 140 -7.04 -4.22 -1.37
CA ASN A 140 -6.89 -2.78 -1.43
C ASN A 140 -7.71 -2.13 -2.57
N ALA A 141 -8.69 -2.82 -3.14
CA ALA A 141 -9.46 -2.29 -4.27
C ALA A 141 -10.49 -1.25 -3.85
N ASP A 142 -10.57 -0.14 -4.59
CA ASP A 142 -11.61 0.86 -4.38
C ASP A 142 -12.94 0.38 -4.98
N ARG A 143 -13.79 -0.20 -4.12
CA ARG A 143 -15.11 -0.71 -4.50
C ARG A 143 -16.10 0.38 -4.91
N GLN A 144 -15.92 1.62 -4.48
CA GLN A 144 -16.89 2.69 -4.80
C GLN A 144 -16.51 3.50 -6.04
N GLY A 145 -15.31 3.27 -6.57
CA GLY A 145 -14.73 3.99 -7.71
C GLY A 145 -14.45 3.09 -8.91
N VAL A 146 -15.27 2.07 -9.16
CA VAL A 146 -15.08 1.14 -10.28
C VAL A 146 -15.42 1.84 -11.58
N GLN A 147 -14.45 1.94 -12.49
CA GLN A 147 -14.61 2.65 -13.76
C GLN A 147 -14.86 1.66 -14.89
N LEU A 148 -15.83 1.98 -15.73
CA LEU A 148 -16.06 1.36 -17.02
C LEU A 148 -15.79 2.39 -18.11
N ILE A 149 -14.75 2.15 -18.88
CA ILE A 149 -14.30 3.01 -19.95
C ILE A 149 -14.73 2.35 -21.26
N ARG A 150 -15.67 2.99 -21.95
CA ARG A 150 -16.17 2.52 -23.25
C ARG A 150 -15.16 2.90 -24.33
N THR A 151 -14.71 1.93 -25.11
CA THR A 151 -13.74 2.16 -26.21
C THR A 151 -14.45 2.50 -27.52
N ASP A 152 -15.73 2.86 -27.46
CA ASP A 152 -16.43 3.45 -28.60
C ASP A 152 -15.90 4.86 -28.91
N ARG A 153 -16.43 5.48 -29.97
CA ARG A 153 -16.00 6.83 -30.42
C ARG A 153 -16.12 7.92 -29.34
N THR A 154 -16.77 7.67 -28.22
CA THR A 154 -17.04 8.67 -27.18
C THR A 154 -16.07 8.63 -26.00
N GLN A 155 -15.28 7.57 -25.83
CA GLN A 155 -14.41 7.36 -24.66
C GLN A 155 -15.11 7.67 -23.32
N LYS A 156 -16.40 7.32 -23.23
CA LYS A 156 -17.20 7.63 -22.05
C LYS A 156 -16.71 6.83 -20.84
N VAL A 157 -16.49 7.53 -19.73
CA VAL A 157 -16.14 6.92 -18.44
C VAL A 157 -17.36 6.92 -17.53
N GLU A 158 -17.80 5.73 -17.14
CA GLU A 158 -18.89 5.52 -16.19
C GLU A 158 -18.29 5.01 -14.87
N THR A 159 -18.75 5.53 -13.73
CA THR A 159 -18.26 5.12 -12.40
C THR A 159 -19.37 4.46 -11.60
N PHE A 160 -19.05 3.33 -10.97
CA PHE A 160 -20.00 2.49 -10.24
C PHE A 160 -19.52 2.22 -8.81
N ASP A 161 -20.47 2.23 -7.87
CA ASP A 161 -20.26 1.79 -6.48
C ASP A 161 -20.70 0.33 -6.31
N LEU A 162 -19.72 -0.56 -6.15
CA LEU A 162 -19.90 -2.00 -5.96
C LEU A 162 -19.64 -2.41 -4.50
N SER A 163 -19.92 -1.53 -3.54
CA SER A 163 -19.88 -1.85 -2.10
C SER A 163 -20.82 -3.02 -1.76
N ILE A 164 -20.44 -3.89 -0.83
CA ILE A 164 -21.17 -5.14 -0.48
C ILE A 164 -22.65 -4.90 -0.16
N ASN A 165 -22.97 -3.76 0.47
CA ASN A 165 -24.32 -3.44 0.94
C ASN A 165 -25.15 -2.64 -0.09
N ARG A 166 -24.70 -2.56 -1.33
CA ARG A 166 -25.41 -1.90 -2.44
C ARG A 166 -25.96 -2.96 -3.40
N PRO A 167 -27.13 -2.75 -4.00
CA PRO A 167 -27.57 -3.54 -5.15
C PRO A 167 -26.54 -3.43 -6.27
N TYR A 168 -26.18 -4.55 -6.89
CA TYR A 168 -25.29 -4.53 -8.05
C TYR A 168 -25.98 -3.81 -9.22
N PRO A 169 -25.29 -2.88 -9.90
CA PRO A 169 -25.84 -2.23 -11.07
C PRO A 169 -25.89 -3.25 -12.22
N ASP A 170 -27.04 -3.32 -12.88
CA ASP A 170 -27.23 -4.15 -14.08
C ASP A 170 -26.62 -3.43 -15.29
N VAL A 171 -25.29 -3.54 -15.41
CA VAL A 171 -24.49 -2.85 -16.43
C VAL A 171 -23.73 -3.87 -17.24
N ARG A 172 -24.03 -3.91 -18.53
CA ARG A 172 -23.35 -4.77 -19.51
C ARG A 172 -22.00 -4.19 -19.91
N VAL A 173 -21.03 -5.08 -20.09
CA VAL A 173 -19.69 -4.75 -20.62
C VAL A 173 -19.61 -5.18 -22.08
N ASN A 174 -19.19 -4.27 -22.94
CA ASN A 174 -19.06 -4.48 -24.37
C ASN A 174 -17.65 -4.95 -24.74
N ILE A 175 -17.51 -5.51 -25.94
CA ILE A 175 -16.20 -5.86 -26.49
C ILE A 175 -15.31 -4.61 -26.54
N ASN A 176 -14.04 -4.80 -26.16
CA ASN A 176 -13.01 -3.77 -26.05
C ASN A 176 -13.19 -2.75 -24.92
N ASP A 177 -14.22 -2.86 -24.08
CA ASP A 177 -14.31 -2.02 -22.89
C ASP A 177 -13.18 -2.31 -21.91
N LEU A 178 -12.82 -1.27 -21.14
CA LEU A 178 -11.89 -1.36 -20.04
C LEU A 178 -12.64 -1.18 -18.71
N VAL A 179 -12.66 -2.24 -17.92
CA VAL A 179 -13.06 -2.21 -16.52
C VAL A 179 -11.81 -1.94 -15.68
N TYR A 180 -11.75 -0.80 -15.02
CA TYR A 180 -10.60 -0.39 -14.24
C TYR A 180 -10.99 -0.11 -12.79
N ILE A 181 -10.28 -0.72 -11.84
CA ILE A 181 -10.50 -0.53 -10.40
C ILE A 181 -9.25 0.11 -9.81
N MET A 182 -9.38 1.31 -9.25
CA MET A 182 -8.25 1.98 -8.61
C MET A 182 -7.85 1.26 -7.31
N PRO A 183 -6.55 1.11 -7.02
CA PRO A 183 -6.11 0.73 -5.68
C PRO A 183 -6.33 1.91 -4.71
N LEU A 184 -6.70 1.58 -3.48
CA LEU A 184 -6.69 2.49 -2.35
C LEU A 184 -5.25 2.71 -1.88
N GLY A 185 -4.99 3.91 -1.38
CA GLY A 185 -3.75 4.21 -0.69
C GLY A 185 -3.67 3.44 0.63
N VAL A 186 -2.45 3.18 1.09
CA VAL A 186 -2.18 2.46 2.32
C VAL A 186 -1.50 3.41 3.30
N VAL A 187 -2.12 3.62 4.46
CA VAL A 187 -1.47 4.25 5.61
C VAL A 187 -1.26 3.20 6.68
N GLU A 188 -0.16 3.27 7.41
CA GLU A 188 0.13 2.33 8.47
C GLU A 188 0.02 3.01 9.84
N ILE A 189 -0.69 2.38 10.77
CA ILE A 189 -0.88 2.89 12.13
C ILE A 189 -0.20 1.93 13.10
N GLN A 190 0.75 2.43 13.86
CA GLN A 190 1.58 1.66 14.79
C GLN A 190 1.57 2.27 16.19
N GLY A 191 2.02 1.48 17.16
CA GLY A 191 2.15 1.90 18.55
C GLY A 191 0.88 1.66 19.37
N GLU A 192 0.61 2.55 20.33
CA GLU A 192 -0.44 2.39 21.35
C GLU A 192 -1.83 2.78 20.83
N VAL A 193 -2.33 1.97 19.90
CA VAL A 193 -3.70 2.02 19.38
C VAL A 193 -4.36 0.66 19.55
N LYS A 194 -5.70 0.60 19.54
CA LYS A 194 -6.40 -0.68 19.77
C LYS A 194 -6.17 -1.71 18.67
N ASN A 195 -6.16 -1.27 17.41
CA ASN A 195 -5.97 -2.13 16.24
C ASN A 195 -4.85 -1.54 15.37
N PRO A 196 -3.57 -1.79 15.71
CA PRO A 196 -2.47 -1.37 14.85
C PRO A 196 -2.50 -2.16 13.55
N GLY A 197 -2.00 -1.56 12.48
CA GLY A 197 -1.90 -2.19 11.17
C GLY A 197 -2.14 -1.23 10.01
N LYS A 198 -2.34 -1.83 8.83
CA LYS A 198 -2.56 -1.10 7.59
C LYS A 198 -4.02 -0.70 7.45
N LEU A 199 -4.23 0.53 7.00
CA LEU A 199 -5.53 1.09 6.72
C LEU A 199 -5.59 1.53 5.25
N PHE A 200 -6.62 1.06 4.55
CA PHE A 200 -6.89 1.46 3.18
C PHE A 200 -7.69 2.77 3.14
N VAL A 201 -7.20 3.75 2.37
CA VAL A 201 -7.74 5.11 2.31
C VAL A 201 -7.89 5.58 0.87
N ARG A 202 -8.94 6.35 0.60
CA ARG A 202 -9.11 7.05 -0.67
C ARG A 202 -8.50 8.44 -0.53
N GLY A 203 -7.33 8.66 -1.13
CA GLY A 203 -6.62 9.93 -1.03
C GLY A 203 -6.07 10.15 0.38
N GLU A 204 -6.41 11.30 0.97
CA GLU A 204 -5.96 11.68 2.32
C GLU A 204 -6.99 11.33 3.40
N ILE A 205 -6.50 10.97 4.59
CA ILE A 205 -7.32 10.77 5.79
C ILE A 205 -6.78 11.64 6.92
N SER A 206 -7.63 12.24 7.76
CA SER A 206 -7.13 12.95 8.94
C SER A 206 -6.55 11.96 9.96
N ILE A 207 -5.55 12.40 10.75
CA ILE A 207 -4.97 11.58 11.81
C ILE A 207 -6.06 11.10 12.79
N GLU A 208 -7.02 11.96 13.12
CA GLU A 208 -8.16 11.62 13.99
C GLU A 208 -9.04 10.51 13.39
N GLN A 209 -9.39 10.62 12.10
CA GLN A 209 -10.17 9.60 11.41
C GLN A 209 -9.40 8.28 11.29
N ALA A 210 -8.08 8.35 11.07
CA ALA A 210 -7.21 7.18 11.05
C ALA A 210 -7.20 6.47 12.41
N LEU A 211 -7.01 7.22 13.51
CA LEU A 211 -7.08 6.69 14.87
C LEU A 211 -8.47 6.11 15.19
N ALA A 212 -9.55 6.78 14.78
CA ALA A 212 -10.90 6.27 14.98
C ALA A 212 -11.12 4.94 14.23
N ARG A 213 -10.62 4.81 13.00
CA ARG A 213 -10.66 3.56 12.22
C ARG A 213 -9.76 2.47 12.80
N ALA A 214 -8.69 2.83 13.50
CA ALA A 214 -7.88 1.91 14.32
C ALA A 214 -8.56 1.52 15.65
N GLY A 215 -9.79 1.97 15.93
CA GLY A 215 -10.52 1.69 17.17
C GLY A 215 -10.22 2.67 18.32
N GLY A 216 -9.47 3.72 18.04
CA GLY A 216 -8.99 4.71 19.01
C GLY A 216 -7.62 4.38 19.59
N HIS A 217 -7.11 5.30 20.40
CA HIS A 217 -5.87 5.14 21.15
C HIS A 217 -6.06 4.27 22.40
N ASP A 218 -4.98 3.65 22.88
CA ASP A 218 -4.96 2.96 24.17
C ASP A 218 -4.87 3.97 25.33
N ARG A 219 -5.15 3.56 26.58
CA ARG A 219 -4.98 4.35 27.79
C ARG A 219 -3.52 4.75 28.05
N GLU A 220 -2.59 3.95 27.56
CA GLU A 220 -1.15 4.21 27.68
C GLU A 220 -0.59 5.05 26.52
N ALA A 221 -1.43 5.46 25.58
CA ALA A 221 -1.00 6.23 24.42
C ALA A 221 -0.64 7.67 24.77
N ASP A 222 0.50 8.14 24.26
CA ASP A 222 0.90 9.53 24.37
C ASP A 222 0.40 10.32 23.15
N LEU A 223 -0.73 11.00 23.33
CA LEU A 223 -1.33 11.85 22.30
C LEU A 223 -0.64 13.22 22.16
N THR A 224 0.33 13.55 23.00
CA THR A 224 1.04 14.83 22.94
C THR A 224 2.17 14.83 21.91
N ALA A 225 2.65 13.64 21.54
CA ALA A 225 3.84 13.44 20.71
C ALA A 225 3.60 12.38 19.62
N VAL A 226 2.45 12.43 18.94
CA VAL A 226 2.15 11.49 17.86
C VAL A 226 3.02 11.82 16.66
N VAL A 227 3.72 10.82 16.12
CA VAL A 227 4.68 11.03 15.04
C VAL A 227 4.12 10.49 13.73
N LYS A 228 4.11 11.34 12.70
CA LYS A 228 3.96 10.92 11.30
C LYS A 228 5.34 10.76 10.68
N VAL A 229 5.56 9.62 10.03
CA VAL A 229 6.67 9.40 9.12
C VAL A 229 6.12 9.46 7.70
N GLY A 230 6.53 10.47 6.95
CA GLY A 230 6.17 10.60 5.53
C GLY A 230 6.83 9.51 4.69
N LYS A 231 6.30 9.27 3.49
CA LYS A 231 6.92 8.36 2.49
C LYS A 231 8.36 8.75 2.14
N ASP A 232 8.72 10.02 2.28
CA ASP A 232 10.07 10.58 2.11
C ASP A 232 10.99 10.36 3.34
N GLY A 233 10.47 9.76 4.41
CA GLY A 233 11.16 9.57 5.69
C GLY A 233 11.11 10.80 6.59
N LYS A 234 10.43 11.89 6.20
CA LYS A 234 10.33 13.10 7.01
C LYS A 234 9.45 12.87 8.23
N LEU A 235 9.97 13.21 9.40
CA LEU A 235 9.25 13.12 10.67
C LEU A 235 8.50 14.43 10.94
N SER A 236 7.21 14.30 11.26
CA SER A 236 6.36 15.40 11.74
C SER A 236 5.69 14.99 13.05
N GLU A 237 5.85 15.79 14.11
CA GLU A 237 5.27 15.53 15.42
C GLU A 237 3.99 16.35 15.63
N PHE A 238 2.97 15.74 16.24
CA PHE A 238 1.65 16.33 16.47
C PHE A 238 1.20 16.15 17.91
N ASN A 239 0.73 17.24 18.52
CA ASN A 239 0.04 17.21 19.81
C ASN A 239 -1.49 17.17 19.58
N LEU A 240 -2.04 15.95 19.56
CA LEU A 240 -3.46 15.69 19.38
C LEU A 240 -4.27 15.93 20.66
N SER A 241 -3.63 15.95 21.84
CA SER A 241 -4.32 16.17 23.12
C SER A 241 -4.93 17.57 23.23
N GLU A 242 -4.28 18.58 22.64
CA GLU A 242 -4.80 19.96 22.61
C GLU A 242 -5.72 20.22 21.43
N GLN A 243 -5.49 19.52 20.30
CA GLN A 243 -6.21 19.74 19.06
C GLN A 243 -7.70 19.40 19.18
N PHE A 244 -8.05 18.41 20.01
CA PHE A 244 -9.45 18.06 20.29
C PHE A 244 -10.25 19.21 20.94
N TRP A 245 -9.60 20.03 21.77
CA TRP A 245 -10.27 21.10 22.52
C TRP A 245 -10.27 22.45 21.81
N LYS A 246 -9.48 22.59 20.73
CA LYS A 246 -9.39 23.81 19.94
C LYS A 246 -10.27 23.66 18.71
N SER A 247 -11.13 24.65 18.45
CA SER A 247 -11.67 24.78 17.10
C SER A 247 -10.48 24.94 16.13
N PRO A 248 -10.46 24.23 14.99
CA PRO A 248 -9.41 24.40 14.00
C PRO A 248 -9.25 25.90 13.73
N PRO A 249 -8.02 26.46 13.77
CA PRO A 249 -7.80 27.83 13.37
C PRO A 249 -8.40 28.02 11.98
N THR A 250 -9.16 29.11 11.79
CA THR A 250 -9.85 29.38 10.54
C THR A 250 -8.86 29.37 9.37
N GLY A 251 -8.85 28.32 8.54
CA GLY A 251 -7.97 28.17 7.38
C GLY A 251 -6.86 27.12 7.48
N GLU A 252 -6.66 26.46 8.62
CA GLU A 252 -5.73 25.32 8.72
C GLU A 252 -6.46 23.99 8.52
N SER A 253 -6.02 23.20 7.54
CA SER A 253 -6.49 21.83 7.35
C SER A 253 -5.99 20.94 8.50
N PRO A 254 -6.84 20.05 9.05
CA PRO A 254 -6.41 19.12 10.07
C PRO A 254 -5.28 18.24 9.53
N PRO A 255 -4.32 17.83 10.38
CA PRO A 255 -3.19 17.03 9.95
C PRO A 255 -3.68 15.71 9.35
N SER A 256 -3.18 15.39 8.16
CA SER A 256 -3.60 14.26 7.36
C SER A 256 -2.45 13.30 7.04
N LEU A 257 -2.85 12.08 6.69
CA LEU A 257 -2.02 10.99 6.21
C LEU A 257 -2.40 10.69 4.77
N SER A 258 -1.39 10.41 3.96
CA SER A 258 -1.49 10.08 2.55
C SER A 258 -0.85 8.71 2.30
N ASP A 259 -1.06 8.15 1.11
CA ASP A 259 -0.48 6.86 0.72
C ASP A 259 1.02 6.73 1.03
N GLY A 260 1.38 5.70 1.79
CA GLY A 260 2.74 5.40 2.24
C GLY A 260 3.15 6.01 3.58
N ASP A 261 2.31 6.84 4.20
CA ASP A 261 2.61 7.41 5.51
C ASP A 261 2.44 6.40 6.64
N VAL A 262 3.29 6.53 7.66
CA VAL A 262 3.20 5.76 8.92
C VAL A 262 2.87 6.72 10.06
N LEU A 263 1.81 6.43 10.80
CA LEU A 263 1.46 7.09 12.05
C LEU A 263 1.92 6.23 13.22
N PHE A 264 2.86 6.72 14.01
CA PHE A 264 3.33 6.09 15.22
C PHE A 264 2.76 6.80 16.45
N VAL A 265 2.05 6.06 17.29
CA VAL A 265 1.51 6.54 18.57
C VAL A 265 2.38 6.00 19.70
N PRO A 266 3.20 6.85 20.36
CA PRO A 266 4.08 6.38 21.42
C PRO A 266 3.32 5.93 22.67
N ASN A 267 4.00 5.15 23.50
CA ASN A 267 3.53 4.79 24.84
C ASN A 267 4.08 5.79 25.86
N VAL A 268 3.19 6.36 26.69
CA VAL A 268 3.52 7.29 27.79
C VAL A 268 4.55 6.68 28.76
N PHE A 269 4.55 5.37 28.94
CA PHE A 269 5.39 4.65 29.89
C PHE A 269 6.70 4.10 29.31
N LYS A 270 6.89 4.09 27.98
CA LYS A 270 8.15 3.66 27.33
C LYS A 270 9.17 4.78 27.17
N ILE A 271 8.84 6.01 27.57
CA ILE A 271 9.81 7.10 27.66
C ILE A 271 10.62 6.88 28.94
N GLU A 272 11.93 6.63 28.79
CA GLU A 272 12.83 6.48 29.93
C GLU A 272 12.77 7.73 30.83
N PRO A 273 12.61 7.59 32.15
CA PRO A 273 12.65 8.75 33.04
C PRO A 273 14.06 9.37 33.01
N ILE A 274 14.15 10.63 33.44
CA ILE A 274 15.43 11.14 33.93
C ILE A 274 15.56 10.75 35.40
N TYR A 275 16.78 10.54 35.87
CA TYR A 275 17.02 10.23 37.27
C TYR A 275 17.62 11.44 37.96
N VAL A 276 16.92 12.00 38.94
CA VAL A 276 17.47 13.09 39.75
C VAL A 276 17.92 12.52 41.08
N THR A 277 19.22 12.63 41.38
CA THR A 277 19.86 11.97 42.53
C THR A 277 20.67 12.96 43.37
N GLY A 278 21.00 12.54 44.60
CA GLY A 278 21.75 13.35 45.54
C GLY A 278 20.86 14.30 46.36
N TYR A 279 21.31 15.54 46.57
CA TYR A 279 20.76 16.48 47.55
C TYR A 279 19.58 17.29 47.00
N VAL A 280 18.53 16.58 46.59
CA VAL A 280 17.21 17.12 46.21
C VAL A 280 16.15 16.56 47.16
N ARG A 281 15.00 17.22 47.30
CA ARG A 281 14.00 16.79 48.29
C ARG A 281 13.38 15.42 47.99
N ASN A 282 13.12 15.14 46.72
CA ASN A 282 12.51 13.89 46.24
C ASN A 282 13.42 13.25 45.18
N PRO A 283 14.52 12.59 45.58
CA PRO A 283 15.40 11.91 44.64
C PRO A 283 14.68 10.69 44.03
N GLY A 284 15.02 10.36 42.79
CA GLY A 284 14.48 9.23 42.06
C GLY A 284 14.16 9.52 40.60
N ALA A 285 13.47 8.57 39.98
CA ALA A 285 13.02 8.66 38.60
C ALA A 285 11.94 9.75 38.44
N GLN A 286 12.25 10.77 37.64
CA GLN A 286 11.32 11.80 37.22
C GLN A 286 10.82 11.45 35.82
N ARG A 287 9.51 11.21 35.70
CA ARG A 287 8.89 10.95 34.40
C ARG A 287 8.82 12.26 33.62
N VAL A 288 9.37 12.27 32.41
CA VAL A 288 9.43 13.45 31.56
C VAL A 288 8.92 13.11 30.16
N ARG A 289 8.31 14.08 29.48
CA ARG A 289 7.73 13.91 28.14
C ARG A 289 8.68 14.32 27.01
N GLY A 290 9.93 14.65 27.34
CA GLY A 290 10.91 15.19 26.41
C GLY A 290 12.08 15.85 27.13
N PRO A 291 12.97 16.55 26.41
CA PRO A 291 14.14 17.17 27.01
C PRO A 291 13.76 18.25 28.03
N LEU A 292 14.40 18.22 29.21
CA LEU A 292 14.15 19.19 30.28
C LEU A 292 15.37 20.05 30.58
N ASN A 293 15.17 21.31 30.91
CA ASN A 293 16.26 22.07 31.50
C ASN A 293 16.50 21.67 32.97
N LEU A 294 17.71 21.94 33.45
CA LEU A 294 18.15 21.65 34.81
C LEU A 294 17.17 22.16 35.90
N ARG A 295 16.60 23.36 35.71
CA ARG A 295 15.66 23.96 36.67
C ARG A 295 14.36 23.18 36.76
N GLN A 296 13.81 22.77 35.62
CA GLN A 296 12.61 21.94 35.56
C GLN A 296 12.84 20.58 36.23
N ALA A 297 13.98 19.94 35.95
CA ALA A 297 14.32 18.66 36.56
C ALA A 297 14.39 18.72 38.09
N VAL A 298 15.07 19.74 38.64
CA VAL A 298 15.14 19.92 40.11
C VAL A 298 13.79 20.33 40.71
N ALA A 299 12.99 21.10 39.99
CA ALA A 299 11.64 21.45 40.44
C ALA A 299 10.73 20.20 40.55
N LEU A 300 10.80 19.29 39.58
CA LEU A 300 10.09 18.00 39.63
C LEU A 300 10.55 17.15 40.82
N ALA A 301 11.85 17.18 41.14
CA ALA A 301 12.42 16.54 42.33
C ALA A 301 12.13 17.29 43.65
N GLY A 302 11.17 18.22 43.69
CA GLY A 302 10.76 18.94 44.90
C GLY A 302 11.69 20.08 45.33
N GLY A 303 12.66 20.45 44.49
CA GLY A 303 13.65 21.47 44.76
C GLY A 303 14.93 20.94 45.43
N PHE A 304 15.91 21.84 45.61
CA PHE A 304 17.15 21.54 46.31
C PHE A 304 16.94 21.33 47.81
N GLU A 305 17.72 20.43 48.41
CA GLU A 305 17.93 20.44 49.85
C GLU A 305 18.75 21.66 50.31
N THR A 306 18.69 21.97 51.60
CA THR A 306 19.45 23.08 52.20
C THR A 306 20.96 22.88 52.10
N SER A 307 21.42 21.62 52.10
CA SER A 307 22.84 21.25 52.02
C SER A 307 23.33 20.99 50.60
N ALA A 308 22.50 21.22 49.58
CA ALA A 308 22.84 20.97 48.18
C ALA A 308 23.89 21.94 47.63
N ASN A 309 24.81 21.41 46.81
CA ASN A 309 25.70 22.22 46.00
C ASN A 309 24.96 22.68 44.72
N ARG A 310 24.79 23.99 44.57
CA ARG A 310 24.13 24.60 43.39
C ARG A 310 25.14 25.04 42.32
N GLU A 311 26.42 25.06 42.67
CA GLU A 311 27.50 25.53 41.81
C GLU A 311 28.09 24.39 40.97
N GLU A 312 27.96 23.14 41.44
CA GLU A 312 28.47 21.96 40.76
C GLU A 312 27.39 20.87 40.72
N VAL A 313 26.89 20.59 39.52
CA VAL A 313 25.94 19.53 39.25
C VAL A 313 26.43 18.74 38.05
N ARG A 314 26.27 17.42 38.11
CA ARG A 314 26.72 16.50 37.07
C ARG A 314 25.55 15.93 36.30
N ILE A 315 25.72 15.83 35.00
CA ILE A 315 24.83 15.10 34.11
C ILE A 315 25.60 13.91 33.58
N HIS A 316 25.13 12.70 33.87
CA HIS A 316 25.60 11.48 33.23
C HIS A 316 24.65 11.15 32.08
N ARG A 317 25.18 11.16 30.86
CA ARG A 317 24.45 10.83 29.64
C ARG A 317 24.37 9.32 29.45
N HIS A 318 23.38 8.87 28.68
CA HIS A 318 23.23 7.46 28.34
C HIS A 318 24.44 6.87 27.59
N ASP A 319 25.19 7.70 26.83
CA ASP A 319 26.40 7.29 26.10
C ASP A 319 27.66 7.19 27.00
N GLY A 320 27.52 7.43 28.29
CA GLY A 320 28.61 7.42 29.27
C GLY A 320 29.35 8.75 29.42
N ALA A 321 29.01 9.79 28.64
CA ALA A 321 29.58 11.12 28.83
C ALA A 321 29.12 11.74 30.15
N THR A 322 30.03 12.45 30.82
CA THR A 322 29.71 13.23 32.03
C THR A 322 29.94 14.71 31.77
N ILE A 323 28.91 15.53 32.01
CA ILE A 323 28.95 16.98 31.85
C ILE A 323 28.85 17.61 33.23
N GLU A 324 29.85 18.40 33.61
CA GLU A 324 29.80 19.24 34.81
C GLU A 324 29.26 20.62 34.45
N THR A 325 28.24 21.06 35.18
CA THR A 325 27.54 22.33 34.94
C THR A 325 27.11 22.96 36.26
N SER A 326 26.71 24.23 36.23
CA SER A 326 26.24 24.96 37.41
C SER A 326 24.79 25.42 37.23
N PHE A 327 24.08 25.62 38.35
CA PHE A 327 22.79 26.34 38.37
C PHE A 327 22.97 27.85 38.57
N ALA A 328 24.20 28.31 38.80
CA ALA A 328 24.49 29.71 39.05
C ALA A 328 24.21 30.53 37.79
N PHE A 329 23.33 31.53 37.91
CA PHE A 329 23.17 32.54 36.87
C PHE A 329 24.40 33.43 36.88
N ASN A 330 25.26 33.32 35.86
CA ASN A 330 26.34 34.27 35.64
C ASN A 330 25.84 35.41 34.73
N PRO A 331 25.51 36.59 35.25
CA PRO A 331 25.02 37.71 34.43
C PRO A 331 26.05 38.24 33.42
N ALA A 332 27.33 37.86 33.54
CA ALA A 332 28.41 38.34 32.68
C ALA A 332 28.57 37.56 31.35
N GLU A 333 28.03 36.35 31.22
CA GLU A 333 28.29 35.45 30.08
C GLU A 333 27.14 35.35 29.05
N GLY A 334 26.09 36.17 29.18
CA GLY A 334 24.85 35.92 28.44
C GLY A 334 24.16 34.64 28.93
N GLN A 335 22.95 34.34 28.46
CA GLN A 335 22.18 33.18 28.98
C GLN A 335 23.06 31.92 28.90
N PRO A 336 23.31 31.21 30.03
CA PRO A 336 24.06 29.96 29.97
C PRO A 336 23.36 29.05 28.98
N ARG A 337 24.12 28.39 28.09
CA ARG A 337 23.58 27.35 27.19
C ARG A 337 22.68 26.46 28.05
N GLN A 338 21.38 26.51 27.80
CA GLN A 338 20.41 25.80 28.61
C GLN A 338 20.71 24.32 28.43
N THR A 339 21.43 23.74 29.37
CA THR A 339 21.84 22.33 29.26
C THR A 339 20.58 21.51 29.49
N LEU A 340 20.16 20.84 28.41
CA LEU A 340 18.99 19.98 28.42
C LEU A 340 19.39 18.57 28.86
N LEU A 341 18.54 17.97 29.67
CA LEU A 341 18.52 16.57 30.07
C LEU A 341 17.58 15.83 29.11
N TYR A 342 18.03 14.70 28.60
CA TYR A 342 17.24 13.81 27.76
C TYR A 342 16.76 12.60 28.57
N PRO A 343 15.66 11.94 28.16
CA PRO A 343 15.26 10.64 28.69
C PRO A 343 16.46 9.68 28.85
N GLY A 344 16.58 9.06 30.03
CA GLY A 344 17.70 8.17 30.38
C GLY A 344 18.88 8.85 31.09
N ASP A 345 18.97 10.19 31.10
CA ASP A 345 20.05 10.90 31.79
C ASP A 345 19.93 10.85 33.32
N ILE A 346 21.08 10.92 34.00
CA ILE A 346 21.16 11.05 35.46
C ILE A 346 21.68 12.44 35.82
N LEU A 347 20.87 13.21 36.55
CA LEU A 347 21.26 14.45 37.19
C LEU A 347 21.72 14.17 38.62
N GLU A 348 23.00 14.35 38.91
CA GLU A 348 23.60 14.17 40.24
C GLU A 348 23.86 15.53 40.89
N VAL A 349 23.13 15.83 41.98
CA VAL A 349 23.32 17.03 42.80
C VAL A 349 24.15 16.67 44.04
N LYS A 350 25.38 17.16 44.12
CA LYS A 350 26.27 16.88 45.26
C LYS A 350 25.92 17.69 46.51
N LYS A 351 26.49 17.29 47.66
CA LYS A 351 26.49 18.10 48.88
C LYS A 351 27.40 19.31 48.71
N LYS A 352 26.99 20.46 49.23
CA LYS A 352 27.88 21.62 49.36
C LYS A 352 29.01 21.27 50.32
N PHE A 353 30.25 21.34 49.84
CA PHE A 353 31.42 21.16 50.67
C PHE A 353 31.49 22.32 51.68
N GLN A 354 31.37 22.00 52.97
CA GLN A 354 31.52 22.96 54.06
C GLN A 354 32.86 22.70 54.74
N VAL A 355 33.80 23.63 54.56
CA VAL A 355 35.04 23.64 55.33
C VAL A 355 34.69 23.90 56.79
N ASN A 356 35.05 22.97 57.67
CA ASN A 356 34.86 23.16 59.09
C ASN A 356 35.95 24.10 59.64
N TRP A 357 35.66 25.40 59.65
CA TRP A 357 36.60 26.43 60.10
C TRP A 357 37.02 26.30 61.56
N SER A 358 36.27 25.61 62.42
CA SER A 358 36.72 25.34 63.80
C SER A 358 37.85 24.32 63.84
N LEU A 359 37.83 23.31 62.97
CA LEU A 359 38.94 22.37 62.82
C LEU A 359 40.16 23.04 62.19
N VAL A 360 39.95 23.90 61.18
CA VAL A 360 41.04 24.66 60.54
C VAL A 360 41.67 25.63 61.53
N SER A 361 40.88 26.36 62.32
CA SER A 361 41.41 27.30 63.33
C SER A 361 42.12 26.57 64.46
N THR A 362 41.61 25.42 64.90
CA THR A 362 42.27 24.57 65.91
C THR A 362 43.62 24.07 65.41
N LEU A 363 43.68 23.56 64.17
CA LEU A 363 44.94 23.13 63.56
C LEU A 363 45.92 24.30 63.38
N ALA A 364 45.43 25.46 62.92
CA ALA A 364 46.26 26.66 62.80
C ALA A 364 46.81 27.11 64.17
N TYR A 365 45.99 27.06 65.22
CA TYR A 365 46.43 27.40 66.57
C TYR A 365 47.48 26.43 67.10
N ILE A 366 47.32 25.11 66.85
CA ILE A 366 48.31 24.09 67.21
C ILE A 366 49.64 24.33 66.48
N VAL A 367 49.60 24.68 65.19
CA VAL A 367 50.81 24.98 64.41
C VAL A 367 51.49 26.25 64.91
N ILE A 368 50.73 27.34 65.13
CA ILE A 368 51.28 28.63 65.61
C ILE A 368 51.88 28.47 67.01
N SER A 369 51.20 27.78 67.91
CA SER A 369 51.72 27.52 69.27
C SER A 369 52.95 26.60 69.25
N GLY A 370 52.97 25.56 68.41
CA GLY A 370 54.13 24.69 68.21
C GLY A 370 55.35 25.45 67.69
N VAL A 371 55.17 26.33 66.69
CA VAL A 371 56.25 27.19 66.17
C VAL A 371 56.74 28.17 67.24
N GLY A 372 55.84 28.75 68.03
CA GLY A 372 56.19 29.64 69.15
C GLY A 372 57.07 28.94 70.20
N ILE A 373 56.76 27.68 70.52
CA ILE A 373 57.56 26.86 71.44
C ILE A 373 58.96 26.57 70.87
N ILE A 374 59.06 26.24 69.58
CA ILE A 374 60.35 25.97 68.92
C ILE A 374 61.24 27.22 68.90
N ILE A 375 60.67 28.40 68.61
CA ILE A 375 61.40 29.68 68.63
C ILE A 375 61.89 30.03 70.05
N GLN A 376 61.10 29.73 71.09
CA GLN A 376 61.54 29.92 72.48
C GLN A 376 62.66 28.96 72.90
N LEU A 377 62.72 27.75 72.33
CA LEU A 377 63.76 26.77 72.63
C LEU A 377 65.07 26.98 71.85
N THR A 378 65.08 27.85 70.83
CA THR A 378 66.24 28.15 69.98
C THR A 378 66.87 29.53 70.21
N ARG A 379 66.32 30.33 71.12
CA ARG A 379 66.94 31.52 71.72
C ARG A 379 67.53 31.17 73.08
#